data_AF-A0AAV9GBN9-F1
#
_entry.id   AF-A0AAV9GBN9-F1
#
_cell.length_a   1.000
_cell.length_b   1.000
_cell.length_c   1.000
_cell.angle_alpha   90.00
_cell.angle_beta   90.00
_cell.angle_gamma   90.00
#
_symmetry.space_group_name_H-M   'P 1'
#
loop_
_entity.id
_entity.type
_entity.pdbx_description
1 polymer ?
#
loop_
_entity_poly.entity_id
_entity_poly.type
_entity_poly.pdbx_seq_one_letter_code
_entity_poly.pdbx_strand_id
1 'polypeptide(L)'
;MTIPIHPHCLHMATRSDGTPWWTAFPPPKATPGSISPEEVFRLLEEHQQSHTDEKQRTPKDFLLVDVRRTDFTGGTVSSAINIPAHGFYAVRGGLFGLCKQAGLRRVVFYCGEFEVQVRTSLRGC
;
A
#
# COMPACT_ATOMS: atom_id res chain seq x y z
N MET A 1 -14.83 -6.80 19.19
CA MET A 1 -15.71 -5.97 18.36
C MET A 1 -15.56 -6.46 16.92
N THR A 2 -16.59 -7.11 16.38
CA THR A 2 -16.62 -7.55 14.98
C THR A 2 -16.95 -6.35 14.11
N ILE A 3 -15.99 -5.89 13.31
CA ILE A 3 -16.24 -4.86 12.29
C ILE A 3 -17.20 -5.49 11.27
N PRO A 4 -18.37 -4.89 10.98
CA PRO A 4 -19.28 -5.41 9.98
C PRO A 4 -18.59 -5.34 8.61
N ILE A 5 -18.21 -6.49 8.08
CA ILE A 5 -17.67 -6.63 6.73
C ILE A 5 -18.82 -6.55 5.74
N HIS A 6 -18.72 -5.61 4.79
CA HIS A 6 -19.73 -5.42 3.75
C HIS A 6 -19.95 -6.74 2.97
N PRO A 7 -21.20 -7.15 2.64
CA PRO A 7 -21.49 -8.44 2.00
C PRO A 7 -20.70 -8.71 0.71
N HIS A 8 -20.48 -7.67 -0.10
CA HIS A 8 -19.61 -7.74 -1.27
C HIS A 8 -18.16 -8.10 -0.90
N CYS A 9 -17.60 -7.51 0.16
CA CYS A 9 -16.26 -7.82 0.63
C CYS A 9 -16.17 -9.25 1.18
N LEU A 10 -17.22 -9.73 1.86
CA LEU A 10 -17.27 -11.11 2.34
C LEU A 10 -17.31 -12.11 1.18
N HIS A 11 -18.19 -11.91 0.20
CA HIS A 11 -18.26 -12.75 -0.99
C HIS A 11 -16.91 -12.83 -1.72
N MET A 12 -16.22 -11.69 -1.82
CA MET A 12 -14.92 -11.58 -2.48
C MET A 12 -13.77 -12.16 -1.62
N ALA A 13 -13.94 -12.21 -0.30
CA ALA A 13 -12.99 -12.84 0.62
C ALA A 13 -13.11 -14.37 0.62
N THR A 14 -14.26 -14.91 0.18
CA THR A 14 -14.58 -16.35 0.22
C THR A 14 -14.43 -17.02 -1.14
N ARG A 15 -13.97 -18.26 -1.14
CA ARG A 15 -13.99 -19.16 -2.30
C ARG A 15 -15.38 -19.77 -2.48
N SER A 16 -15.57 -20.53 -3.56
CA SER A 16 -16.83 -21.25 -3.85
C SER A 16 -17.22 -22.25 -2.75
N ASP A 17 -16.25 -22.74 -1.96
CA ASP A 17 -16.44 -23.63 -0.82
C ASP A 17 -16.73 -22.89 0.50
N GLY A 18 -16.84 -21.55 0.47
CA GLY A 18 -17.10 -20.72 1.66
C GLY A 18 -15.86 -20.44 2.51
N THR A 19 -14.70 -21.00 2.18
CA THR A 19 -13.45 -20.75 2.92
C THR A 19 -12.80 -19.43 2.47
N PRO A 20 -12.11 -18.71 3.37
CA PRO A 20 -11.40 -17.51 2.95
C PRO A 20 -10.27 -17.82 1.96
N TRP A 21 -10.08 -17.00 0.93
CA TRP A 21 -9.08 -17.27 -0.12
C TRP A 21 -7.65 -17.37 0.41
N TRP A 22 -7.33 -16.66 1.50
CA TRP A 22 -5.99 -16.63 2.08
C TRP A 22 -5.61 -17.93 2.81
N THR A 23 -6.57 -18.82 3.07
CA THR A 23 -6.30 -20.14 3.69
C THR A 23 -5.47 -21.07 2.80
N ALA A 24 -5.36 -20.77 1.50
CA ALA A 24 -4.50 -21.50 0.57
C ALA A 24 -2.98 -21.25 0.79
N PHE A 25 -2.62 -20.26 1.61
CA PHE A 25 -1.23 -19.89 1.87
C PHE A 25 -0.75 -20.37 3.24
N PRO A 26 0.56 -20.64 3.40
CA PRO A 26 1.11 -20.97 4.71
C PRO A 26 0.92 -19.82 5.70
N PRO A 27 0.88 -20.12 7.01
CA PRO A 27 0.77 -19.09 8.04
C PRO A 27 1.91 -18.04 7.93
N PRO A 28 1.62 -16.75 8.24
CA PRO A 28 2.64 -15.72 8.29
C PRO A 28 3.76 -16.10 9.26
N LYS A 29 5.01 -15.90 8.82
CA LYS A 29 6.20 -16.17 9.65
C LYS A 29 6.69 -14.96 10.43
N ALA A 30 6.15 -13.78 10.14
CA ALA A 30 6.56 -12.52 10.73
C ALA A 30 5.39 -11.54 10.77
N THR A 31 5.41 -10.68 11.79
CA THR A 31 4.50 -9.54 11.92
C THR A 31 5.28 -8.28 11.59
N PRO A 32 4.91 -7.52 10.54
CA PRO A 32 5.58 -6.26 10.23
C PRO A 32 5.23 -5.19 11.28
N GLY A 33 6.12 -4.22 11.46
CA GLY A 33 5.80 -3.01 12.22
C GLY A 33 4.74 -2.16 11.49
N SER A 34 4.00 -1.36 12.24
CA SER A 34 3.05 -0.38 11.71
C SER A 34 3.70 1.00 11.56
N ILE A 35 3.26 1.76 10.55
CA ILE A 35 3.62 3.16 10.34
C ILE A 35 2.33 3.97 10.21
N SER A 36 2.28 5.18 10.79
CA SER A 36 1.09 6.02 10.72
C SER A 36 0.98 6.72 9.36
N PRO A 37 -0.23 7.12 8.92
CA PRO A 37 -0.41 7.90 7.70
C PRO A 37 0.42 9.19 7.67
N GLU A 38 0.54 9.88 8.81
CA GLU A 38 1.30 11.13 8.95
C GLU A 38 2.80 10.89 8.73
N GLU A 39 3.33 9.79 9.27
CA GLU A 39 4.73 9.40 9.08
C GLU A 39 4.99 9.03 7.60
N VAL A 40 4.05 8.33 6.94
CA VAL A 40 4.15 8.05 5.49
C VAL A 40 4.12 9.35 4.68
N PHE A 41 3.25 10.29 5.04
CA PHE A 41 3.18 11.59 4.38
C PHE A 41 4.50 12.36 4.50
N ARG A 42 5.10 12.40 5.71
CA ARG A 42 6.40 13.03 5.94
C ARG A 42 7.50 12.44 5.06
N LEU A 43 7.56 11.10 4.95
CA LEU A 43 8.52 10.41 4.07
C LEU A 43 8.36 10.79 2.59
N LEU A 44 7.13 11.00 2.13
CA LEU A 44 6.84 11.42 0.76
C LEU A 44 7.28 12.88 0.52
N GLU A 45 6.99 13.78 1.46
CA GLU A 45 7.40 15.19 1.38
C GLU A 45 8.93 15.35 1.41
N GLU A 46 9.62 14.71 2.37
CA GLU A 46 11.08 14.73 2.49
C GLU A 46 11.74 14.26 1.19
N HIS A 47 11.22 13.18 0.61
CA HIS A 47 11.69 12.68 -0.67
C HIS A 47 11.44 13.69 -1.79
N GLN A 48 10.23 14.25 -1.93
CA GLN A 48 9.92 15.23 -2.98
C GLN A 48 10.83 16.47 -2.92
N GLN A 49 11.10 17.00 -1.73
CA GLN A 49 11.99 18.16 -1.54
C GLN A 49 13.42 17.85 -2.00
N SER A 50 13.94 16.65 -1.74
CA SER A 50 15.28 16.23 -2.15
C SER A 50 15.49 16.16 -3.67
N HIS A 51 14.43 16.04 -4.49
CA HIS A 51 14.55 16.05 -5.96
C HIS A 51 14.59 17.45 -6.57
N THR A 52 14.34 18.51 -5.78
CA THR A 52 14.28 19.89 -6.30
C THR A 52 15.68 20.50 -6.44
N ASP A 53 16.66 20.03 -5.65
CA ASP A 53 18.06 20.42 -5.74
C ASP A 53 18.88 19.29 -6.37
N GLU A 54 19.41 19.52 -7.58
CA GLU A 54 20.21 18.54 -8.33
C GLU A 54 21.45 18.05 -7.56
N LYS A 55 21.95 18.86 -6.61
CA LYS A 55 23.08 18.54 -5.73
C LYS A 55 22.70 17.75 -4.47
N GLN A 56 21.41 17.63 -4.14
CA GLN A 56 20.91 17.01 -2.91
C GLN A 56 19.98 15.81 -3.14
N ARG A 57 20.00 15.24 -4.36
CA ARG A 57 19.14 14.11 -4.73
C ARG A 57 19.48 12.85 -3.93
N THR A 58 18.82 12.69 -2.79
CA THR A 58 18.92 11.47 -1.99
C THR A 58 18.15 10.35 -2.67
N PRO A 59 18.76 9.17 -2.90
CA PRO A 59 18.05 8.04 -3.48
C PRO A 59 16.92 7.61 -2.53
N LYS A 60 15.74 7.32 -3.10
CA LYS A 60 14.60 6.81 -2.36
C LYS A 60 14.99 5.49 -1.68
N ASP A 61 14.84 5.42 -0.37
CA ASP A 61 15.18 4.23 0.42
C ASP A 61 13.95 3.41 0.84
N PHE A 62 12.76 3.83 0.40
CA PHE A 62 11.49 3.16 0.70
C PHE A 62 10.62 2.91 -0.54
N LEU A 63 9.81 1.84 -0.48
CA LEU A 63 8.77 1.54 -1.46
C LEU A 63 7.40 1.54 -0.80
N LEU A 64 6.42 2.16 -1.45
CA LEU A 64 5.03 2.10 -1.05
C LEU A 64 4.29 1.12 -1.97
N VAL A 65 3.62 0.13 -1.38
CA VAL A 65 2.90 -0.93 -2.08
C VAL A 65 1.43 -0.85 -1.72
N ASP A 66 0.62 -0.57 -2.73
CA ASP A 66 -0.83 -0.64 -2.65
C ASP A 66 -1.25 -2.09 -2.81
N VAL A 67 -1.91 -2.69 -1.82
CA VAL A 67 -2.42 -4.07 -1.92
C VAL A 67 -3.94 -4.13 -2.09
N ARG A 68 -4.58 -3.01 -2.44
CA ARG A 68 -5.98 -2.98 -2.86
C ARG A 68 -6.18 -3.80 -4.13
N ARG A 69 -7.45 -4.08 -4.38
CA ARG A 69 -7.92 -4.77 -5.59
C ARG A 69 -7.65 -3.93 -6.84
N THR A 70 -7.77 -4.56 -8.00
CA THR A 70 -7.40 -4.02 -9.32
C THR A 70 -8.17 -2.77 -9.75
N ASP A 71 -9.18 -2.35 -9.00
CA ASP A 71 -10.11 -1.27 -9.35
C ASP A 71 -9.64 0.14 -8.94
N PHE A 72 -8.57 0.30 -8.13
CA PHE A 72 -7.94 1.57 -7.65
C PHE A 72 -8.83 2.81 -7.64
N THR A 73 -10.09 2.64 -7.26
CA THR A 73 -11.09 3.68 -7.42
C THR A 73 -10.78 4.80 -6.43
N GLY A 74 -10.82 6.05 -6.88
CA GLY A 74 -10.38 7.21 -6.08
C GLY A 74 -8.88 7.53 -6.17
N GLY A 75 -8.11 6.79 -6.97
CA GLY A 75 -6.69 7.04 -7.19
C GLY A 75 -5.79 6.31 -6.19
N THR A 76 -4.47 6.42 -6.40
CA THR A 76 -3.43 5.79 -5.58
C THR A 76 -2.44 6.82 -5.09
N VAL A 77 -1.71 6.52 -4.01
CA VAL A 77 -0.67 7.43 -3.51
C VAL A 77 0.41 7.56 -4.58
N SER A 78 0.82 8.80 -4.86
CA SER A 78 1.86 9.05 -5.86
C SER A 78 3.13 8.26 -5.55
N SER A 79 3.71 7.63 -6.57
CA SER A 79 4.86 6.71 -6.49
C SER A 79 4.63 5.35 -5.81
N ALA A 80 3.38 5.00 -5.47
CA ALA A 80 3.04 3.65 -5.03
C ALA A 80 2.92 2.69 -6.23
N ILE A 81 3.33 1.45 -6.03
CA ILE A 81 3.08 0.36 -6.99
C ILE A 81 1.91 -0.46 -6.45
N ASN A 82 0.94 -0.75 -7.31
CA ASN A 82 -0.08 -1.70 -6.93
C ASN A 82 0.34 -3.15 -7.19
N ILE A 83 0.19 -3.97 -6.14
CA ILE A 83 0.27 -5.42 -6.20
C ILE A 83 -0.91 -5.98 -5.40
N PRO A 84 -2.00 -6.42 -6.05
CA PRO A 84 -3.20 -6.86 -5.35
C PRO A 84 -2.92 -8.02 -4.40
N ALA A 85 -3.55 -8.00 -3.21
CA ALA A 85 -3.28 -8.99 -2.15
C ALA A 85 -3.39 -10.46 -2.62
N HIS A 86 -4.34 -10.77 -3.50
CA HIS A 86 -4.55 -12.13 -4.02
C HIS A 86 -3.44 -12.60 -4.99
N GLY A 87 -2.70 -11.69 -5.63
CA GLY A 87 -1.55 -12.00 -6.48
C GLY A 87 -0.20 -11.85 -5.78
N PHE A 88 -0.17 -11.15 -4.64
CA PHE A 88 1.05 -10.78 -3.93
C PHE A 88 1.93 -11.99 -3.58
N TYR A 89 1.33 -13.09 -3.12
CA TYR A 89 2.09 -14.26 -2.70
C TYR A 89 2.95 -14.81 -3.85
N ALA A 90 2.43 -14.86 -5.08
CA ALA A 90 3.19 -15.38 -6.23
C ALA A 90 4.42 -14.52 -6.57
N VAL A 91 4.32 -13.19 -6.41
CA VAL A 91 5.36 -12.24 -6.82
C VAL A 91 6.31 -11.82 -5.69
N ARG A 92 6.04 -12.21 -4.44
CA ARG A 92 6.79 -11.77 -3.24
C ARG A 92 8.31 -11.93 -3.34
N GLY A 93 8.78 -13.03 -3.95
CA GLY A 93 10.21 -13.29 -4.12
C GLY A 93 10.86 -12.34 -5.11
N GLY A 94 10.20 -12.07 -6.24
CA GLY A 94 10.64 -11.10 -7.23
C GLY A 94 10.65 -9.68 -6.66
N LEU A 95 9.59 -9.29 -5.95
CA LEU A 95 9.51 -7.99 -5.28
C LEU A 95 10.66 -7.81 -4.27
N PHE A 96 10.94 -8.82 -3.45
CA PHE A 96 12.06 -8.78 -2.52
C PHE A 96 13.40 -8.62 -3.24
N GLY A 97 13.62 -9.38 -4.31
CA GLY A 97 14.83 -9.26 -5.14
C GLY A 97 14.99 -7.87 -5.75
N LEU A 98 13.91 -7.28 -6.26
CA LEU A 98 13.91 -5.92 -6.79
C LEU A 98 14.22 -4.88 -5.70
N CYS A 99 13.58 -5.00 -4.53
CA CYS A 99 13.82 -4.09 -3.41
C CYS A 99 15.28 -4.15 -2.95
N LYS A 100 15.84 -5.35 -2.85
CA LYS A 100 17.24 -5.56 -2.48
C LYS A 100 18.21 -4.95 -3.48
N GLN A 101 17.97 -5.15 -4.79
CA GLN A 101 18.82 -4.60 -5.85
C GLN A 101 18.73 -3.08 -5.93
N ALA A 102 17.56 -2.50 -5.67
CA ALA A 102 17.35 -1.07 -5.62
C ALA A 102 17.88 -0.41 -4.34
N GLY A 103 18.47 -1.18 -3.40
CA GLY A 103 18.97 -0.64 -2.13
C GLY A 103 17.87 -0.14 -1.18
N LEU A 104 16.62 -0.61 -1.38
CA LEU A 104 15.50 -0.21 -0.55
C LEU A 104 15.61 -0.83 0.84
N ARG A 105 15.51 0.01 1.86
CA ARG A 105 15.59 -0.37 3.28
C ARG A 105 14.22 -0.60 3.89
N ARG A 106 13.18 -0.01 3.32
CA ARG A 106 11.82 -0.04 3.85
C ARG A 106 10.81 -0.35 2.75
N VAL A 107 9.85 -1.23 3.06
CA VAL A 107 8.68 -1.47 2.20
C VAL A 107 7.44 -1.30 3.05
N VAL A 108 6.54 -0.41 2.63
CA VAL A 108 5.30 -0.06 3.35
C VAL A 108 4.13 -0.57 2.54
N PHE A 109 3.27 -1.38 3.16
CA PHE A 109 2.07 -1.92 2.54
C PHE A 109 0.84 -1.19 3.08
N TYR A 110 -0.13 -0.88 2.22
CA TYR A 110 -1.43 -0.35 2.65
C TYR A 110 -2.58 -1.02 1.89
N CYS A 111 -3.71 -1.20 2.58
CA CYS A 111 -4.86 -1.96 2.08
C CYS A 111 -6.22 -1.26 2.25
N GLY A 112 -6.26 0.02 2.64
CA GLY A 112 -7.50 0.77 2.86
C GLY A 112 -7.94 1.58 1.63
N GLU A 113 -9.25 1.76 1.46
CA GLU A 113 -9.79 2.75 0.53
C GLU A 113 -9.50 4.16 1.08
N PHE A 114 -8.90 5.03 0.26
CA PHE A 114 -8.81 6.45 0.57
C PHE A 114 -10.11 7.10 0.07
N GLU A 115 -11.00 7.48 0.97
CA GLU A 115 -11.96 8.53 0.63
C GLU A 115 -11.18 9.85 0.63
N VAL A 116 -10.72 10.28 -0.55
CA VAL A 116 -10.18 11.63 -0.71
C VAL A 116 -11.35 12.59 -0.61
N GLN A 117 -11.66 13.06 0.59
CA GLN A 117 -12.43 14.29 0.73
C GLN A 117 -11.55 15.42 0.19
N VAL A 118 -11.73 15.73 -1.10
CA VAL A 118 -11.28 16.98 -1.68
C VAL A 118 -11.99 18.06 -0.87
N ARG A 119 -11.32 18.64 0.13
CA ARG A 119 -11.73 19.92 0.69
C ARG A 119 -11.54 20.95 -0.41
N THR A 120 -12.55 21.11 -1.25
CA THR A 120 -12.73 22.33 -2.04
C THR A 120 -12.98 23.46 -1.04
N SER A 121 -11.91 23.97 -0.43
CA SER A 121 -11.94 25.27 0.22
C SER A 121 -11.93 26.33 -0.87
N LEU A 122 -13.10 26.55 -1.46
CA LEU A 122 -13.43 27.78 -2.16
C LEU A 122 -14.67 28.34 -1.48
N ARG A 123 -14.57 29.62 -1.10
CA ARG A 123 -15.48 30.50 -0.33
C ARG A 123 -15.13 30.57 1.17
N GLY A 124 -14.71 31.71 1.73
CA GLY A 124 -14.71 33.06 1.17
C GLY A 124 -13.88 34.03 1.99
N CYS A 125 -13.60 35.17 1.34
CA CYS A 125 -13.34 36.46 1.96
C CYS A 125 -14.47 36.86 2.91
#